data_AF-A0A6A6Y0F0-F1
#
_entry.id   AF-A0A6A6Y0F0-F1
#
_cell.length_a   1.000
_cell.length_b   1.000
_cell.length_c   1.000
_cell.angle_alpha   90.00
_cell.angle_beta   90.00
_cell.angle_gamma   90.00
#
_symmetry.space_group_name_H-M   'P 1'
#
loop_
_entity.id
_entity.type
_entity.pdbx_description
1 polymer ?
#
loop_
_entity_poly.entity_id
_entity_poly.type
_entity_poly.pdbx_seq_one_letter_code
_entity_poly.pdbx_strand_id
1 'polypeptide(L)'
;GRLIAFPNTLQHCVQPFALEDKTRPGHRRFLVLWLVDPYYRVMSTRNVSPQRHDWWLEAGLNQVGDKVYGRLPVELATELGEMIGEWPMGIAEAQALRLELMEERTNLMDTVYGNLEVYNFCEH
;
A
#
# COMPACT_ATOMS: atom_id res chain seq x y z
N GLY A 1 -15.64 -17.89 1.75
CA GLY A 1 -14.78 -16.94 2.48
C GLY A 1 -15.39 -16.65 3.84
N ARG A 2 -14.60 -16.19 4.81
CA ARG A 2 -15.09 -15.70 6.12
C ARG A 2 -14.87 -14.19 6.17
N LEU A 3 -15.78 -13.45 6.81
CA LEU A 3 -15.69 -12.01 7.00
C LEU A 3 -15.81 -11.70 8.49
N ILE A 4 -14.96 -10.80 8.98
CA ILE A 4 -14.98 -10.29 10.35
C ILE A 4 -15.00 -8.76 10.23
N ALA A 5 -15.91 -8.12 10.96
CA ALA A 5 -16.02 -6.67 11.03
C ALA A 5 -16.05 -6.25 12.50
N PHE A 6 -15.23 -5.26 12.86
CA PHE A 6 -15.12 -4.75 14.22
C PHE A 6 -14.71 -3.27 14.17
N PRO A 7 -15.06 -2.45 15.18
CA PRO A 7 -14.64 -1.06 15.23
C PRO A 7 -13.15 -0.93 15.55
N ASN A 8 -12.47 0.06 14.96
CA ASN A 8 -11.04 0.33 15.17
C ASN A 8 -10.68 0.70 16.63
N THR A 9 -11.67 0.96 17.48
CA THR A 9 -11.48 1.23 18.92
C THR A 9 -11.17 -0.02 19.73
N LEU A 10 -11.40 -1.22 19.19
CA LEU A 10 -11.05 -2.46 19.86
C LEU A 10 -9.60 -2.84 19.56
N GLN A 11 -8.86 -3.14 20.63
CA GLN A 11 -7.56 -3.79 20.50
C GLN A 11 -7.76 -5.18 19.86
N HIS A 12 -6.86 -5.51 18.93
CA HIS A 12 -6.85 -6.80 18.25
C HIS A 12 -5.41 -7.28 18.08
N CYS A 13 -5.23 -8.61 18.06
CA CYS A 13 -3.94 -9.25 17.85
C CYS A 13 -4.08 -10.34 16.79
N VAL A 14 -3.08 -10.44 15.93
CA VAL A 14 -2.96 -11.55 14.98
C VAL A 14 -1.93 -12.54 15.51
N GLN A 15 -2.39 -13.66 16.05
CA GLN A 15 -1.49 -14.72 16.53
C GLN A 15 -0.76 -15.41 15.36
N PRO A 16 0.44 -15.97 15.62
CA PRO A 16 1.11 -16.87 14.68
C PRO A 16 0.18 -18.02 14.29
N PHE A 17 0.28 -18.45 13.04
CA PHE A 17 -0.49 -19.59 12.53
C PHE A 17 0.44 -20.49 11.71
N ALA A 18 0.09 -21.77 11.62
CA ALA A 18 0.77 -22.73 10.78
C ALA A 18 -0.27 -23.58 10.06
N LEU A 19 0.12 -24.22 8.97
CA LEU A 19 -0.68 -25.27 8.36
C LEU A 19 -0.77 -26.45 9.34
N GLU A 20 -1.96 -27.02 9.46
CA GLU A 20 -2.19 -28.25 10.22
C GLU A 20 -1.32 -29.39 9.66
N ASP A 21 -1.26 -29.48 8.33
CA ASP A 21 -0.33 -30.35 7.61
C ASP A 21 0.78 -29.53 6.95
N LYS A 22 1.99 -29.64 7.49
CA LYS A 22 3.19 -28.91 7.03
C LYS A 22 3.75 -29.43 5.70
N THR A 23 3.33 -30.60 5.22
CA THR A 23 3.81 -31.17 3.95
C THR A 23 3.10 -30.55 2.75
N ARG A 24 1.99 -29.86 2.98
CA ARG A 24 1.16 -29.25 1.94
C ARG A 24 1.52 -27.78 1.74
N PRO A 25 1.48 -27.27 0.50
CA PRO A 25 1.61 -25.83 0.26
C PRO A 25 0.37 -25.09 0.80
N GLY A 26 0.57 -23.92 1.37
CA GLY A 26 -0.53 -23.09 1.86
C GLY A 26 -0.13 -21.65 2.14
N HIS A 27 -1.10 -20.75 2.03
CA HIS A 27 -0.93 -19.32 2.24
C HIS A 27 -2.16 -18.71 2.93
N ARG A 28 -1.94 -17.69 3.76
CA ARG A 28 -3.02 -16.87 4.33
C ARG A 28 -3.18 -15.61 3.48
N ARG A 29 -4.37 -15.42 2.92
CA ARG A 29 -4.76 -14.20 2.18
C ARG A 29 -6.02 -13.62 2.80
N PHE A 30 -6.04 -12.32 2.99
CA PHE A 30 -7.21 -11.58 3.45
C PHE A 30 -7.23 -10.21 2.77
N LEU A 31 -8.43 -9.64 2.66
CA LEU A 31 -8.65 -8.27 2.22
C LEU A 31 -9.09 -7.48 3.44
N VAL A 32 -8.40 -6.37 3.74
CA VAL A 32 -8.77 -5.45 4.82
C VAL A 32 -9.45 -4.24 4.21
N LEU A 33 -10.57 -3.84 4.78
CA LEU A 33 -11.33 -2.66 4.39
C LEU A 33 -11.51 -1.80 5.63
N TRP A 34 -11.28 -0.50 5.52
CA TRP A 34 -11.60 0.47 6.56
C TRP A 34 -12.84 1.25 6.16
N LEU A 35 -13.82 1.27 7.06
CA LEU A 35 -14.99 2.12 6.91
C LEU A 35 -14.66 3.49 7.52
N VAL A 36 -14.83 4.56 6.75
CA VAL A 36 -14.66 5.94 7.20
C VAL A 36 -16.03 6.60 7.34
N ASP A 37 -16.10 7.65 8.17
CA ASP A 37 -17.31 8.45 8.33
C ASP A 37 -17.76 9.04 6.97
N PRO A 38 -18.98 8.73 6.47
CA PRO A 38 -19.46 9.24 5.20
C PRO A 38 -19.66 10.76 5.17
N TYR A 39 -19.80 11.42 6.33
CA TYR A 39 -19.92 12.88 6.43
C TYR A 39 -18.55 13.57 6.37
N TYR A 40 -17.46 12.82 6.55
CA TYR A 40 -16.10 13.33 6.39
C TYR A 40 -15.54 12.97 5.01
N ARG A 41 -15.36 13.99 4.16
CA ARG A 41 -14.84 13.77 2.80
C ARG A 41 -13.33 13.57 2.84
N VAL A 42 -12.89 12.32 2.75
CA VAL A 42 -11.49 11.97 2.52
C VAL A 42 -11.15 12.16 1.03
N MET A 43 -9.91 12.58 0.73
CA MET A 43 -9.44 12.58 -0.66
C MET A 43 -9.45 11.17 -1.23
N SER A 44 -10.16 11.00 -2.34
CA SER A 44 -10.21 9.72 -3.04
C SER A 44 -8.88 9.49 -3.77
N THR A 45 -8.42 8.25 -3.77
CA THR A 45 -7.30 7.81 -4.63
C THR A 45 -7.60 7.99 -6.11
N ARG A 46 -8.86 8.19 -6.52
CA ARG A 46 -9.22 8.63 -7.88
C ARG A 46 -8.56 9.95 -8.28
N ASN A 47 -8.28 10.81 -7.31
CA ASN A 47 -7.66 12.12 -7.54
C ASN A 47 -6.12 12.07 -7.44
N VAL A 48 -5.56 10.90 -7.13
CA VAL A 48 -4.12 10.70 -6.99
C VAL A 48 -3.60 10.13 -8.30
N SER A 49 -2.60 10.77 -8.89
CA SER A 49 -1.94 10.25 -10.10
C SER A 49 -1.28 8.90 -9.82
N PRO A 50 -1.04 8.07 -10.84
CA PRO A 50 -0.24 6.85 -10.70
C PRO A 50 1.08 7.11 -9.94
N GLN A 51 1.37 6.29 -8.92
CA GLN A 51 2.51 6.49 -7.99
C GLN A 51 3.65 5.49 -8.18
N ARG A 52 3.55 4.60 -9.17
CA ARG A 52 4.52 3.51 -9.36
C ARG A 52 5.42 3.82 -10.55
N HIS A 53 6.71 3.89 -10.29
CA HIS A 53 7.75 4.25 -11.27
C HIS A 53 7.67 3.51 -12.60
N ASP A 54 7.32 2.22 -12.58
CA ASP A 54 7.38 1.37 -13.76
C ASP A 54 6.25 1.59 -14.78
N TRP A 55 5.15 2.24 -14.38
CA TRP A 55 3.98 2.44 -15.26
C TRP A 55 3.29 3.80 -15.12
N TRP A 56 3.81 4.71 -14.29
CA TRP A 56 3.16 6.00 -14.05
C TRP A 56 3.03 6.85 -15.31
N LEU A 57 4.04 6.83 -16.18
CA LEU A 57 4.08 7.65 -17.38
C LEU A 57 3.01 7.19 -18.37
N GLU A 58 2.98 5.88 -18.67
CA GLU A 58 1.95 5.28 -19.53
C GLU A 58 0.54 5.54 -18.96
N ALA A 59 0.35 5.30 -17.66
CA ALA A 59 -0.95 5.51 -17.01
C ALA A 59 -1.36 6.99 -16.98
N GLY A 60 -0.41 7.91 -16.78
CA GLY A 60 -0.62 9.35 -16.82
C GLY A 60 -1.00 9.82 -18.22
N LEU A 61 -0.27 9.38 -19.25
CA LEU A 61 -0.56 9.68 -20.66
C LEU A 61 -1.98 9.22 -21.04
N ASN A 62 -2.36 8.02 -20.62
CA ASN A 62 -3.71 7.50 -20.82
C ASN A 62 -4.81 8.31 -20.10
N GLN A 63 -4.51 8.92 -18.95
CA GLN A 63 -5.46 9.73 -18.17
C GLN A 63 -5.71 11.12 -18.77
N VAL A 64 -4.68 11.76 -19.32
CA VAL A 64 -4.79 13.11 -19.90
C VAL A 64 -5.49 13.07 -21.27
N GLY A 65 -5.50 11.91 -21.93
CA GLY A 65 -6.22 11.65 -23.17
C GLY A 65 -5.70 12.41 -24.38
N ASP A 66 -6.37 12.22 -25.53
CA ASP A 66 -5.95 12.77 -26.84
C ASP A 66 -5.82 14.30 -26.89
N LYS A 67 -6.40 15.01 -25.92
CA LYS A 67 -6.50 16.48 -25.96
C LYS A 67 -5.21 17.21 -25.61
N VAL A 68 -4.26 16.57 -24.92
CA VAL A 68 -2.96 17.20 -24.56
C VAL A 68 -1.78 16.39 -25.11
N TYR A 69 -1.85 15.05 -25.06
CA TYR A 69 -0.71 14.19 -25.40
C TYR A 69 -0.98 13.12 -26.47
N GLY A 70 -2.19 13.00 -27.03
CA GLY A 70 -2.47 12.10 -28.18
C GLY A 70 -1.69 12.42 -29.46
N ARG A 71 -0.88 13.48 -29.43
CA ARG A 71 0.03 13.91 -30.50
C ARG A 71 1.51 13.78 -30.14
N LEU A 72 1.85 13.33 -28.92
CA LEU A 72 3.24 13.20 -28.51
C LEU A 72 3.83 11.91 -29.11
N PRO A 73 4.88 12.00 -29.95
CA PRO A 73 5.60 10.83 -30.41
C PRO A 73 6.15 10.02 -29.23
N VAL A 74 6.22 8.71 -29.39
CA VAL A 74 6.67 7.78 -28.33
C VAL A 74 8.11 8.09 -27.89
N GLU A 75 8.92 8.64 -28.79
CA GLU A 75 10.30 9.05 -28.55
C GLU A 75 10.37 10.19 -27.53
N LEU A 76 9.52 11.21 -27.66
CA LEU A 76 9.48 12.33 -26.72
C LEU A 76 8.89 11.92 -25.36
N ALA A 77 7.94 10.98 -25.35
CA ALA A 77 7.44 10.41 -24.10
C ALA A 77 8.55 9.67 -23.34
N THR A 78 9.34 8.88 -24.08
CA THR A 78 10.48 8.14 -23.52
C THR A 78 11.55 9.10 -22.98
N GLU A 79 11.91 10.14 -23.75
CA GLU A 79 12.86 11.17 -23.32
C GLU A 79 12.38 11.91 -22.06
N LEU A 80 11.10 12.25 -21.97
CA LEU A 80 10.52 12.84 -20.75
C LEU A 80 10.62 11.88 -19.55
N GLY A 81 10.37 10.59 -19.76
CA GLY A 81 10.55 9.57 -18.73
C GLY A 81 12.00 9.51 -18.22
N GLU A 82 12.97 9.54 -19.13
CA GLU A 82 14.40 9.55 -18.81
C GLU A 82 14.82 10.85 -18.09
N MET A 83 14.30 12.01 -18.51
CA MET A 83 14.57 13.30 -17.87
C MET A 83 14.02 13.42 -16.44
N ILE A 84 12.86 12.81 -16.17
CA ILE A 84 12.22 12.85 -14.85
C ILE A 84 12.92 11.90 -13.86
N GLY A 85 13.67 10.92 -14.37
CA GLY A 85 14.55 10.09 -13.55
C GLY A 85 13.78 9.16 -12.62
N GLU A 86 14.16 9.16 -11.34
CA GLU A 86 13.67 8.22 -10.31
C GLU A 86 12.29 8.59 -9.71
N TRP A 87 11.58 9.56 -10.30
CA TRP A 87 10.23 9.91 -9.87
C TRP A 87 9.17 9.23 -10.76
N PRO A 88 8.08 8.69 -10.19
CA PRO A 88 7.77 8.44 -8.77
C PRO A 88 8.62 7.33 -8.13
N MET A 89 8.53 7.17 -6.81
CA MET A 89 9.24 6.15 -6.03
C MET A 89 9.28 4.76 -6.70
N GLY A 90 10.48 4.18 -6.75
CA GLY A 90 10.73 2.84 -7.29
C GLY A 90 10.19 1.74 -6.36
N ILE A 91 9.94 0.54 -6.91
CA ILE A 91 9.43 -0.58 -6.12
C ILE A 91 10.39 -1.01 -5.00
N ALA A 92 11.70 -0.98 -5.25
CA ALA A 92 12.71 -1.34 -4.27
C ALA A 92 12.74 -0.35 -3.10
N GLU A 93 12.68 0.96 -3.40
CA GLU A 93 12.57 2.02 -2.41
C GLU A 93 11.27 1.89 -1.60
N ALA A 94 10.13 1.67 -2.26
CA ALA A 94 8.85 1.46 -1.61
C ALA A 94 8.85 0.24 -0.67
N GLN A 95 9.54 -0.85 -1.05
CA GLN A 95 9.71 -2.03 -0.20
C GLN A 95 10.62 -1.75 1.00
N ALA A 96 11.72 -1.03 0.80
CA ALA A 96 12.61 -0.63 1.90
C ALA A 96 11.89 0.27 2.90
N LEU A 97 11.20 1.31 2.42
CA LEU A 97 10.42 2.21 3.28
C LEU A 97 9.29 1.48 4.00
N ARG A 98 8.65 0.49 3.35
CA ARG A 98 7.65 -0.35 4.02
C ARG A 98 8.27 -1.09 5.22
N LEU A 99 9.47 -1.66 5.08
CA LEU A 99 10.13 -2.37 6.18
C LEU A 99 10.50 -1.43 7.32
N GLU A 100 11.03 -0.24 6.99
CA GLU A 100 11.34 0.80 7.98
C GLU A 100 10.08 1.25 8.74
N LEU A 101 8.99 1.56 8.03
CA LEU A 101 7.71 1.94 8.65
C LEU A 101 7.14 0.85 9.58
N MET A 102 7.35 -0.42 9.23
CA MET A 102 6.93 -1.55 10.07
C MET A 102 7.79 -1.67 11.32
N GLU A 103 9.10 -1.44 11.21
CA GLU A 103 10.02 -1.40 12.35
C GLU A 103 9.69 -0.23 13.30
N GLU A 104 9.50 0.98 12.76
CA GLU A 104 9.12 2.16 13.54
C GLU A 104 7.82 1.94 14.33
N ARG A 105 6.80 1.37 13.68
CA ARG A 105 5.52 1.08 14.33
C ARG A 105 5.61 -0.01 15.38
N THR A 106 6.45 -1.03 15.16
CA THR A 106 6.73 -2.05 16.17
C THR A 106 7.41 -1.43 17.39
N ASN A 107 8.41 -0.57 17.18
CA ASN A 107 9.11 0.13 18.26
C ASN A 107 8.19 1.08 19.06
N LEU A 108 7.28 1.79 18.37
CA LEU A 108 6.23 2.60 19.00
C LEU A 108 5.28 1.74 19.85
N MET A 109 4.94 0.53 19.39
CA MET A 109 4.15 -0.40 20.19
C MET A 109 4.89 -0.84 21.44
N ASP A 110 6.17 -1.20 21.35
CA ASP A 110 6.94 -1.65 22.53
C ASP A 110 7.08 -0.54 23.58
N THR A 111 7.24 0.72 23.15
CA THR A 111 7.31 1.86 24.07
C THR A 111 5.96 2.18 24.72
N VAL A 112 4.85 2.05 23.99
CA VAL A 112 3.50 2.32 24.52
C VAL A 112 2.94 1.15 25.33
N TYR A 113 3.27 -0.08 24.96
CA TYR A 113 2.72 -1.32 25.52
C TYR A 113 3.74 -2.15 26.31
N GLY A 114 4.89 -1.61 26.73
CA GLY A 114 5.92 -2.35 27.46
C GLY A 114 5.45 -3.08 28.75
N ASN A 115 4.24 -2.79 29.24
CA ASN A 115 3.59 -3.47 30.37
C ASN A 115 2.23 -4.14 30.02
N LEU A 116 1.87 -4.23 28.74
CA LEU A 116 0.61 -4.80 28.23
C LEU A 116 0.93 -5.89 27.20
N GLU A 117 0.01 -6.83 26.99
CA GLU A 117 0.19 -7.85 25.94
C GLU A 117 0.33 -7.18 24.57
N VAL A 118 1.24 -7.69 23.73
CA VAL A 118 1.55 -7.12 22.40
C VAL A 118 0.34 -7.32 21.47
N TYR A 119 -0.36 -6.23 21.14
CA TYR A 119 -1.48 -6.22 20.20
C TYR A 119 -1.05 -5.63 18.84
N ASN A 120 -0.70 -6.51 17.90
CA ASN A 120 -0.27 -6.10 16.55
C ASN A 120 -1.46 -5.64 15.70
N PHE A 121 -1.43 -4.38 15.28
CA PHE A 121 -2.38 -3.78 14.33
C PHE A 121 -2.02 -4.22 12.91
N CYS A 122 -2.39 -5.46 12.57
CA CYS A 122 -2.37 -5.99 11.20
C CYS A 122 -1.00 -6.05 10.48
N GLU A 123 0.10 -5.72 11.15
CA GLU A 123 1.45 -5.78 10.60
C GLU A 123 2.03 -7.20 10.74
N HIS A 124 2.67 -7.69 9.68
CA HIS A 124 3.25 -9.02 9.52
C HIS A 124 4.68 -8.92 9.01
#